data_AF-A0A439D1K1-F1
#
_entry.id   AF-A0A439D1K1-F1
#
_cell.length_a   1.000
_cell.length_b   1.000
_cell.length_c   1.000
_cell.angle_alpha   90.00
_cell.angle_beta   90.00
_cell.angle_gamma   90.00
#
_symmetry.space_group_name_H-M   'P 1'
#
loop_
_entity.id
_entity.type
_entity.pdbx_description
1 polymer ?
#
loop_
_entity_poly.entity_id
_entity_poly.type
_entity_poly.pdbx_seq_one_letter_code
_entity_poly.pdbx_strand_id
1 'polypeptide(L)'
;MAALPSIYIIGSQCTGKTTLVTALSAYFEQHPPAPAAQAQAHPGVIKEVARSVLSQHGFTRADIRQSQDRALELQRLILEAQSAAEQSQGAWFISDRSAMDPVI
;
A
#
# COMPACT_ATOMS: atom_id res chain seq x y z
N MET A 1 21.75 -14.28 -0.51
CA MET A 1 20.94 -13.96 0.69
C MET A 1 19.50 -13.80 0.23
N ALA A 2 18.53 -14.43 0.90
CA ALA A 2 17.11 -14.24 0.59
C ALA A 2 16.68 -12.85 1.06
N ALA A 3 15.99 -12.10 0.21
CA ALA A 3 15.40 -10.82 0.60
C ALA A 3 14.29 -11.05 1.63
N LEU A 4 14.12 -10.11 2.56
CA LEU A 4 12.99 -10.15 3.50
C LEU A 4 11.68 -10.04 2.70
N PRO A 5 10.65 -10.82 3.04
CA PRO A 5 9.37 -10.73 2.37
C PRO A 5 8.66 -9.42 2.75
N SER A 6 8.04 -8.77 1.76
CA SER A 6 7.14 -7.63 2.01
C SER A 6 5.84 -8.07 2.67
N ILE A 7 5.25 -7.20 3.49
CA ILE A 7 4.00 -7.44 4.22
C ILE A 7 2.88 -6.64 3.58
N TYR A 8 1.77 -7.30 3.27
CA TYR A 8 0.57 -6.65 2.71
C TYR A 8 -0.57 -6.72 3.72
N ILE A 9 -1.09 -5.56 4.10
CA ILE A 9 -2.26 -5.47 4.99
C ILE A 9 -3.45 -5.04 4.13
N ILE A 10 -4.36 -5.98 3.88
CA ILE A 10 -5.53 -5.81 3.02
C ILE A 10 -6.80 -5.87 3.87
N GLY A 11 -7.74 -4.97 3.61
CA GLY A 11 -9.05 -4.98 4.27
C GLY A 11 -9.88 -3.74 3.97
N SER A 12 -11.14 -3.74 4.39
CA SER A 12 -12.07 -2.64 4.15
C SER A 12 -11.63 -1.33 4.81
N GLN A 13 -12.21 -0.21 4.39
CA GLN A 13 -11.93 1.08 5.01
C GLN A 13 -12.34 1.10 6.48
N CYS A 14 -11.62 1.87 7.30
CA CYS A 14 -11.88 2.07 8.73
C CYS A 14 -11.78 0.82 9.64
N THR A 15 -11.04 -0.22 9.23
CA THR A 15 -10.79 -1.43 10.07
C THR A 15 -9.48 -1.40 10.85
N GLY A 16 -8.83 -0.24 10.94
CA GLY A 16 -7.56 -0.09 11.70
C GLY A 16 -6.29 -0.50 10.95
N LYS A 17 -6.35 -0.76 9.64
CA LYS A 17 -5.16 -1.13 8.83
C LYS A 17 -4.00 -0.16 8.96
N THR A 18 -4.26 1.14 8.74
CA THR A 18 -3.24 2.18 8.86
C THR A 18 -2.64 2.21 10.26
N THR A 19 -3.47 2.01 11.30
CA THR A 19 -3.00 1.90 12.69
C THR A 19 -2.07 0.70 12.87
N LEU A 20 -2.43 -0.47 12.32
CA LEU A 20 -1.59 -1.67 12.37
C LEU A 20 -0.27 -1.48 11.59
N VAL A 21 -0.32 -0.87 10.41
CA VAL A 21 0.89 -0.55 9.62
C VAL A 21 1.83 0.37 10.39
N THR A 22 1.29 1.40 11.05
CA THR A 22 2.09 2.29 11.91
C THR A 22 2.69 1.54 13.10
N ALA A 23 1.92 0.67 13.76
CA ALA A 23 2.40 -0.13 14.88
C ALA A 23 3.51 -1.10 14.46
N LEU A 24 3.37 -1.75 13.30
CA LEU A 24 4.39 -2.66 12.76
C LEU A 24 5.67 -1.90 12.36
N SER A 25 5.55 -0.74 11.74
CA SER A 25 6.70 0.12 11.41
C SER A 25 7.48 0.46 12.68
N ALA A 26 6.79 0.96 13.72
CA ALA A 26 7.40 1.29 15.00
C ALA A 26 8.01 0.05 15.69
N TYR A 27 7.37 -1.12 15.57
CA TYR A 27 7.90 -2.36 16.12
C TYR A 27 9.25 -2.74 15.48
N PHE A 28 9.35 -2.71 14.15
CA PHE A 28 10.58 -3.05 13.43
C PHE A 28 11.67 -1.98 13.55
N GLU A 29 11.31 -0.73 13.82
CA GLU A 29 12.27 0.30 14.23
C GLU A 29 12.98 -0.05 15.53
N GLN A 30 12.24 -0.61 16.50
CA GLN A 30 12.75 -0.99 17.82
C GLN A 30 13.37 -2.40 17.85
N HIS A 31 12.92 -3.28 16.95
CA HIS A 31 13.30 -4.69 16.88
C HIS A 31 13.76 -5.03 15.45
N PRO A 32 14.92 -4.52 15.02
CA PRO A 32 15.42 -4.80 13.69
C PRO A 32 15.63 -6.31 13.49
N PRO A 33 15.36 -6.85 12.29
CA PRO A 33 15.60 -8.24 11.99
C PRO A 33 17.09 -8.60 12.14
N ALA A 34 17.36 -9.88 12.42
CA ALA A 34 18.67 -10.44 12.76
C ALA A 34 19.86 -9.91 11.91
N PRO A 35 21.09 -9.90 12.46
CA PRO A 35 22.24 -9.16 11.94
C PRO A 35 22.62 -9.41 10.46
N ALA A 36 22.22 -10.54 9.87
CA ALA A 36 22.41 -10.82 8.44
C ALA A 36 21.59 -9.89 7.50
N ALA A 37 20.63 -9.13 8.04
CA ALA A 37 19.75 -8.23 7.31
C ALA A 37 20.03 -6.72 7.60
N GLN A 38 21.15 -6.37 8.24
CA GLN A 38 21.41 -4.99 8.71
C GLN A 38 21.43 -3.91 7.62
N ALA A 39 21.74 -4.26 6.36
CA ALA A 39 21.64 -3.32 5.24
C ALA A 39 20.18 -2.97 4.87
N GLN A 40 19.20 -3.68 5.45
CA GLN A 40 17.75 -3.61 5.16
C GLN A 40 16.93 -3.60 6.46
N ALA A 41 17.46 -3.01 7.53
CA ALA A 41 16.91 -3.13 8.88
C ALA A 41 15.48 -2.57 9.04
N HIS A 42 15.08 -1.60 8.19
CA HIS A 42 13.77 -0.95 8.30
C HIS A 42 12.94 -1.16 7.03
N PRO A 43 11.65 -1.52 7.17
CA PRO A 43 10.77 -1.62 6.02
C PRO A 43 10.46 -0.24 5.46
N GLY A 44 10.35 -0.15 4.13
CA GLY A 44 9.59 0.94 3.51
C GLY A 44 8.12 0.87 3.93
N VAL A 45 7.42 2.01 3.95
CA VAL A 45 5.97 2.04 4.25
C VAL A 45 5.22 2.65 3.07
N ILE A 46 4.38 1.83 2.44
CA ILE A 46 3.45 2.28 1.39
C ILE A 46 2.09 2.51 2.06
N LYS A 47 1.69 3.78 2.15
CA LYS A 47 0.36 4.17 2.64
C LYS A 47 -0.72 3.89 1.58
N GLU A 48 -1.99 3.90 1.97
CA GLU A 48 -3.13 3.60 1.07
C GLU A 48 -3.12 4.46 -0.21
N VAL A 49 -2.62 3.88 -1.31
CA VAL A 49 -2.45 4.55 -2.61
C VAL A 49 -3.79 4.87 -3.26
N ALA A 50 -4.79 4.01 -3.11
CA ALA A 50 -6.13 4.28 -3.61
C ALA A 50 -6.69 5.61 -3.09
N ARG A 51 -6.41 5.94 -1.82
CA ARG A 51 -6.85 7.20 -1.21
C ARG A 51 -6.18 8.40 -1.87
N SER A 52 -4.87 8.34 -2.15
CA SER A 52 -4.17 9.44 -2.82
C SER A 52 -4.65 9.62 -4.26
N VAL A 53 -4.84 8.54 -5.01
CA VAL A 53 -5.34 8.58 -6.39
C VAL A 53 -6.73 9.21 -6.48
N LEU A 54 -7.66 8.79 -5.61
CA LEU A 54 -9.00 9.39 -5.53
C LEU A 54 -8.92 10.91 -5.31
N SER A 55 -8.08 11.36 -4.38
CA SER A 55 -7.92 12.78 -4.07
C SER A 55 -7.23 13.58 -5.18
N GLN A 56 -6.21 13.00 -5.83
CA GLN A 56 -5.42 13.68 -6.87
C GLN A 56 -6.18 13.85 -8.17
N HIS A 57 -6.99 12.86 -8.55
CA HIS A 57 -7.76 12.86 -9.80
C HIS A 57 -9.23 13.28 -9.62
N GLY A 58 -9.63 13.66 -8.40
CA GLY A 58 -10.98 14.18 -8.13
C GLY A 58 -12.10 13.17 -8.35
N PHE A 59 -11.84 11.87 -8.19
CA PHE A 59 -12.88 10.85 -8.31
C PHE A 59 -13.87 10.91 -7.16
N THR A 60 -15.15 10.95 -7.50
CA THR A 60 -16.24 10.92 -6.53
C THR A 60 -16.87 9.52 -6.44
N ARG A 61 -17.67 9.27 -5.40
CA ARG A 61 -18.47 8.03 -5.31
C ARG A 61 -19.46 7.88 -6.46
N ALA A 62 -19.94 8.98 -7.03
CA ALA A 62 -20.86 8.95 -8.17
C ALA A 62 -20.14 8.46 -9.43
N ASP A 63 -18.92 8.96 -9.70
CA ASP A 63 -18.08 8.50 -10.81
C ASP A 63 -17.91 6.98 -10.79
N ILE A 64 -17.66 6.41 -9.61
CA ILE A 64 -17.40 4.98 -9.43
C ILE A 64 -18.66 4.13 -9.64
N ARG A 65 -19.83 4.63 -9.24
CA ARG A 65 -21.09 3.85 -9.25
C ARG A 65 -21.90 4.00 -10.52
N GLN A 66 -21.76 5.13 -11.21
CA GLN A 66 -22.65 5.52 -12.30
C GLN A 66 -21.98 5.46 -13.67
N SER A 67 -20.65 5.36 -13.72
CA SER A 67 -19.89 5.26 -14.96
C SER A 67 -18.89 4.11 -14.89
N GLN A 68 -19.08 3.11 -15.74
CA GLN A 68 -18.17 1.97 -15.86
C GLN A 68 -16.79 2.43 -16.37
N ASP A 69 -16.75 3.35 -17.33
CA ASP A 69 -15.49 3.87 -17.89
C ASP A 69 -14.66 4.59 -16.82
N ARG A 70 -15.30 5.41 -15.98
CA ARG A 70 -14.63 6.10 -14.87
C ARG A 70 -14.16 5.11 -13.80
N ALA A 71 -14.93 4.07 -13.52
CA ALA A 71 -14.52 3.02 -12.59
C ALA A 71 -13.29 2.25 -13.09
N LEU A 72 -13.25 1.91 -14.38
CA LEU A 72 -12.09 1.25 -15.01
C LEU A 72 -10.86 2.17 -15.05
N GLU A 73 -11.06 3.45 -15.37
CA GLU A 73 -10.00 4.46 -15.34
C GLU A 73 -9.39 4.56 -13.93
N LEU A 74 -10.22 4.62 -12.89
CA LEU A 74 -9.78 4.64 -11.49
C LEU A 74 -8.98 3.37 -11.14
N GLN A 75 -9.46 2.18 -11.51
CA GLN A 75 -8.76 0.92 -11.26
C GLN A 75 -7.37 0.91 -11.91
N ARG A 76 -7.27 1.36 -13.17
CA ARG A 76 -5.98 1.47 -13.88
C ARG A 76 -5.03 2.42 -13.16
N LEU A 77 -5.50 3.61 -12.78
CA LEU A 77 -4.69 4.61 -12.07
C LEU A 77 -4.21 4.11 -10.70
N ILE A 78 -5.07 3.41 -9.96
CA ILE A 78 -4.68 2.78 -8.68
C ILE A 78 -3.59 1.74 -8.90
N LEU A 79 -3.76 0.85 -9.89
CA LEU A 79 -2.78 -0.20 -10.20
C LEU A 79 -1.42 0.37 -10.61
N GLU A 80 -1.41 1.38 -11.48
CA GLU A 80 -0.19 2.06 -11.93
C GLU A 80 0.52 2.76 -10.78
N ALA A 81 -0.23 3.52 -9.97
CA ALA A 81 0.32 4.22 -8.81
C ALA A 81 0.87 3.24 -7.76
N GLN A 82 0.18 2.12 -7.52
CA GLN A 82 0.62 1.08 -6.59
C GLN A 82 1.89 0.39 -7.10
N SER A 83 1.95 0.02 -8.38
CA SER A 83 3.14 -0.57 -9.00
C SER A 83 4.34 0.37 -8.91
N ALA A 84 4.15 1.67 -9.18
CA ALA A 84 5.20 2.67 -9.06
C ALA A 84 5.67 2.84 -7.60
N ALA A 85 4.73 2.89 -6.65
CA ALA A 85 5.05 2.96 -5.22
C ALA A 85 5.88 1.76 -4.76
N GLU A 86 5.56 0.55 -5.24
CA GLU A 86 6.30 -0.67 -4.90
C GLU A 86 7.68 -0.74 -5.56
N GLN A 87 7.79 -0.36 -6.83
CA GLN A 87 9.08 -0.33 -7.54
C GLN A 87 10.06 0.71 -6.97
N SER A 88 9.53 1.77 -6.36
CA SER A 88 10.35 2.79 -5.69
C SER A 88 10.78 2.40 -4.27
N GLN A 89 10.24 1.31 -3.70
CA GLN A 89 10.68 0.83 -2.40
C GLN A 89 12.03 0.11 -2.50
N GLY A 90 12.74 0.11 -1.37
CA GLY A 90 13.96 -0.69 -1.21
C GLY A 90 13.66 -2.17 -1.07
N ALA A 91 14.47 -2.86 -0.28
CA ALA A 91 14.51 -4.32 -0.27
C ALA A 91 13.25 -5.04 0.22
N TRP A 92 12.49 -4.42 1.12
CA TRP A 92 11.20 -4.92 1.60
C TRP A 92 10.37 -3.78 2.20
N PHE A 93 9.06 -3.98 2.27
CA PHE A 93 8.13 -2.93 2.70
C PHE A 93 6.87 -3.49 3.37
N ILE A 94 6.14 -2.62 4.04
CA ILE A 94 4.79 -2.84 4.55
C ILE A 94 3.83 -1.98 3.71
N SER A 95 2.82 -2.60 3.11
CA SER A 95 1.82 -1.93 2.28
C SER A 95 0.43 -1.94 2.91
N ASP A 96 -0.13 -0.76 3.14
CA ASP A 96 -1.54 -0.53 3.50
C ASP A 96 -2.36 -0.52 2.21
N ARG A 97 -3.07 -1.62 1.93
CA ARG A 97 -3.85 -1.78 0.70
C ARG A 97 -5.35 -1.72 0.96
N SER A 98 -6.08 -1.11 0.04
CA SER A 98 -7.53 -1.08 0.10
C SER A 98 -8.10 -2.43 -0.32
N ALA A 99 -9.15 -2.92 0.35
CA ALA A 99 -9.91 -4.06 -0.19
C ALA A 99 -10.63 -3.74 -1.51
N MET A 100 -10.68 -2.46 -1.90
CA MET A 100 -11.18 -2.00 -3.20
C MET A 100 -10.05 -1.75 -4.21
N ASP A 101 -8.78 -2.00 -3.86
CA ASP A 101 -7.75 -2.11 -4.89
C ASP A 101 -8.21 -3.16 -5.91
N PRO A 102 -7.97 -2.96 -7.21
CA PRO A 102 -8.49 -3.85 -8.24
C PRO A 102 -8.11 -5.27 -7.88
N VAL A 103 -9.12 -6.04 -7.44
CA VAL A 103 -9.00 -7.49 -7.34
C VAL A 103 -8.86 -7.93 -8.78
N ILE A 104 -7.65 -8.34 -9.15
CA ILE A 104 -7.31 -8.89 -10.45
C ILE A 104 -8.20 -10.10 -10.73
#